data_AF-M5BXJ3-F1
#
_entry.id   AF-M5BXJ3-F1
#
_cell.length_a   1.000
_cell.length_b   1.000
_cell.length_c   1.000
_cell.angle_alpha   90.00
_cell.angle_beta   90.00
_cell.angle_gamma   90.00
#
_symmetry.space_group_name_H-M   'P 1'
#
loop_
_entity.id
_entity.type
_entity.pdbx_description
1 polymer ?
#
loop_
_entity_poly.entity_id
_entity_poly.type
_entity_poly.pdbx_seq_one_letter_code
_entity_poly.pdbx_strand_id
1 'polypeptide(L)'
;MTTTDDFDYRSELIESYDKYVLEAKQDSVGAPIFITAVLEDNERVGNVLNDPEDAKFNLSPYMGVNDKGHLFWDATGRQFAGRLNNPRVEQKYINNAIANVITVAIGVDPKKGEDRQWLQLDGRLDIIEDYDVVSRQFKIRLGLKPDSSKRSIVLCFDGTSNRFSNQNTNVIKLVELLKKNDPSEQMVYYQAGVGTYSHPGFLTGLGSKIARIADEAFAW
;
A
#
# COMPACT_ATOMS: atom_id res chain seq x y z
N MET A 1 -29.57 -10.69 -7.01
CA MET A 1 -29.20 -10.58 -5.58
C MET A 1 -27.70 -10.62 -5.53
N THR A 2 -27.08 -9.48 -5.80
CA THR A 2 -25.62 -9.29 -5.77
C THR A 2 -25.29 -8.63 -4.44
N THR A 3 -24.44 -9.29 -3.68
CA THR A 3 -23.97 -8.97 -2.33
C THR A 3 -23.43 -7.54 -2.27
N THR A 4 -24.05 -6.75 -1.41
CA THR A 4 -23.67 -5.38 -1.03
C THR A 4 -22.46 -5.34 -0.07
N ASP A 5 -21.87 -6.50 0.26
CA ASP A 5 -20.90 -6.63 1.35
C ASP A 5 -19.44 -6.30 0.98
N ASP A 6 -19.11 -6.20 -0.31
CA ASP A 6 -17.71 -6.02 -0.75
C ASP A 6 -17.23 -4.55 -0.67
N PHE A 7 -18.16 -3.60 -0.53
CA PHE A 7 -17.85 -2.18 -0.31
C PHE A 7 -17.59 -1.85 1.18
N ASP A 8 -17.92 -2.77 2.09
CA ASP A 8 -17.85 -2.52 3.54
C ASP A 8 -16.47 -2.88 4.12
N TYR A 9 -15.85 -3.96 3.63
CA TYR A 9 -14.58 -4.47 4.18
C TYR A 9 -13.42 -3.47 4.11
N ARG A 10 -13.29 -2.74 2.99
CA ARG A 10 -12.25 -1.70 2.86
C ARG A 10 -12.57 -0.47 3.69
N SER A 11 -13.85 -0.17 3.90
CA SER A 11 -14.31 0.95 4.72
C SER A 11 -14.03 0.69 6.21
N GLU A 12 -14.27 -0.55 6.66
CA GLU A 12 -13.93 -1.01 8.01
C GLU A 12 -12.41 -0.99 8.28
N LEU A 13 -11.58 -1.30 7.28
CA LEU A 13 -10.11 -1.17 7.39
C LEU A 13 -9.68 0.30 7.53
N ILE A 14 -10.29 1.21 6.77
CA ILE A 14 -9.96 2.65 6.77
C ILE A 14 -10.25 3.29 8.14
N GLU A 15 -11.28 2.84 8.85
CA GLU A 15 -11.59 3.32 10.21
C GLU A 15 -10.89 2.51 11.31
N SER A 16 -10.16 1.45 10.96
CA SER A 16 -9.53 0.57 11.96
C SER A 16 -8.32 1.22 12.63
N TYR A 17 -7.55 2.06 11.92
CA TYR A 17 -6.36 2.71 12.46
C TYR A 17 -6.68 3.60 13.68
N ASP A 18 -7.79 4.34 13.63
CA ASP A 18 -8.20 5.27 14.69
C ASP A 18 -8.59 4.57 16.01
N LYS A 19 -8.81 3.25 15.98
CA LYS A 19 -9.12 2.43 17.18
C LYS A 19 -7.86 2.04 17.95
N TYR A 20 -6.68 2.15 17.33
CA TYR A 20 -5.42 1.75 17.95
C TYR A 20 -4.69 2.95 18.54
N VAL A 21 -4.21 2.78 19.77
CA VAL A 21 -3.21 3.65 20.38
C VAL A 21 -1.84 3.21 19.88
N LEU A 22 -1.02 4.15 19.42
CA LEU A 22 0.33 3.86 18.96
C LEU A 22 1.34 4.01 20.10
N GLU A 23 2.17 3.00 20.29
CA GLU A 23 3.31 3.04 21.22
C GLU A 23 4.63 2.98 20.46
N ALA A 24 5.62 3.77 20.87
CA ALA A 24 6.98 3.67 20.34
C ALA A 24 7.89 2.90 21.31
N LYS A 25 8.69 1.97 20.77
CA LYS A 25 9.69 1.20 21.52
C LYS A 25 11.03 1.21 20.81
N GLN A 26 12.10 1.23 21.60
CA GLN A 26 13.47 1.11 21.15
C GLN A 26 14.25 0.36 22.23
N ASP A 27 14.83 -0.78 21.88
CA ASP A 27 15.43 -1.70 22.86
C ASP A 27 16.70 -1.14 23.51
N SER A 28 17.45 -0.32 22.76
CA SER A 28 18.65 0.35 23.25
C SER A 28 18.96 1.60 22.42
N VAL A 29 19.78 2.50 22.95
CA VAL A 29 20.23 3.71 22.25
C VAL A 29 20.80 3.35 20.88
N GLY A 30 20.24 3.92 19.82
CA GLY A 30 20.63 3.64 18.43
C GLY A 30 20.05 2.36 17.81
N ALA A 31 19.29 1.55 18.55
CA ALA A 31 18.53 0.43 17.99
C ALA A 31 17.37 0.93 17.12
N PRO A 32 16.80 0.05 16.25
CA PRO A 32 15.61 0.41 15.49
C PRO A 32 14.45 0.82 16.40
N ILE A 33 13.69 1.79 15.92
CA ILE A 33 12.50 2.31 16.57
C ILE A 33 11.30 1.62 15.93
N PHE A 34 10.51 0.96 16.77
CA PHE A 34 9.29 0.30 16.37
C PHE A 34 8.08 1.07 16.88
N ILE A 35 7.06 1.15 16.03
CA ILE A 35 5.71 1.52 16.43
C ILE A 35 4.90 0.24 16.62
N THR A 36 4.15 0.16 17.71
CA THR A 36 3.19 -0.93 17.97
C THR A 36 1.80 -0.35 18.07
N ALA A 37 0.85 -0.91 17.33
CA ALA A 37 -0.57 -0.60 17.48
C ALA A 37 -1.15 -1.43 18.64
N VAL A 38 -1.75 -0.76 19.62
CA VAL A 38 -2.31 -1.37 20.84
C VAL A 38 -3.77 -0.94 20.96
N LEU A 39 -4.68 -1.89 21.15
CA LEU A 39 -6.08 -1.57 21.43
C LEU A 39 -6.22 -1.08 22.86
N GLU A 40 -7.12 -0.12 23.09
CA GLU A 40 -7.49 0.26 24.45
C GLU A 40 -8.12 -0.95 25.17
N ASP A 41 -7.77 -1.16 26.45
CA ASP A 41 -8.00 -2.39 27.24
C ASP A 41 -9.45 -2.95 27.26
N ASN A 42 -10.43 -2.18 26.78
CA ASN A 42 -11.85 -2.57 26.70
C ASN A 42 -12.34 -2.98 25.29
N GLU A 43 -11.52 -2.84 24.24
CA GLU A 43 -11.92 -3.10 22.85
C GLU A 43 -11.33 -4.39 22.26
N ARG A 44 -11.36 -5.51 23.01
CA ARG A 44 -10.99 -6.81 22.42
C ARG A 44 -11.91 -7.24 21.27
N VAL A 45 -13.13 -6.69 21.22
CA VAL A 45 -14.08 -6.90 20.13
C VAL A 45 -13.70 -5.96 18.97
N GLY A 46 -13.19 -6.52 17.88
CA GLY A 46 -12.75 -5.72 16.72
C GLY A 46 -11.24 -5.68 16.51
N ASN A 47 -10.45 -6.47 17.25
CA ASN A 47 -9.04 -6.62 16.92
C ASN A 47 -8.86 -7.33 15.58
N VAL A 48 -8.41 -6.59 14.59
CA VAL A 48 -8.15 -7.10 13.24
C VAL A 48 -6.72 -7.68 13.13
N LEU A 49 -5.84 -7.29 14.06
CA LEU A 49 -4.45 -7.74 14.14
C LEU A 49 -4.35 -9.01 14.99
N ASN A 50 -4.35 -10.16 14.30
CA ASN A 50 -4.35 -11.47 14.96
C ASN A 50 -2.98 -11.85 15.56
N ASP A 51 -1.88 -11.39 14.96
CA ASP A 51 -0.51 -11.62 15.43
C ASP A 51 0.07 -10.33 16.05
N PRO A 52 0.66 -10.37 17.27
CA PRO A 52 1.37 -9.23 17.83
C PRO A 52 2.47 -8.66 16.93
N GLU A 53 3.07 -9.46 16.05
CA GLU A 53 4.07 -8.99 15.10
C GLU A 53 3.45 -8.20 13.94
N ASP A 54 2.20 -8.49 13.58
CA ASP A 54 1.46 -7.70 12.58
C ASP A 54 1.11 -6.30 13.11
N ALA A 55 1.03 -6.14 14.44
CA ALA A 55 0.85 -4.84 15.07
C ALA A 55 2.13 -3.99 15.13
N LYS A 56 3.30 -4.57 14.81
CA LYS A 56 4.59 -3.89 14.88
C LYS A 56 5.05 -3.39 13.51
N PHE A 57 5.56 -2.17 13.50
CA PHE A 57 6.13 -1.54 12.32
C PHE A 57 7.49 -0.93 12.63
N ASN A 58 8.51 -1.31 11.86
CA ASN A 58 9.85 -0.74 11.98
C ASN A 58 9.88 0.63 11.28
N LEU A 59 9.91 1.69 12.06
CA LEU A 59 9.85 3.05 11.56
C LEU A 59 11.22 3.59 11.14
N SER A 60 12.31 3.06 11.71
CA SER A 60 13.68 3.56 11.50
C SER A 60 14.14 3.72 10.05
N PRO A 61 13.83 2.82 9.10
CA PRO A 61 14.21 3.00 7.70
C PRO A 61 13.58 4.26 7.08
N TYR A 62 12.44 4.70 7.61
CA TYR A 62 11.65 5.80 7.07
C TYR A 62 11.90 7.13 7.79
N MET A 63 12.88 7.17 8.70
CA MET A 63 13.24 8.35 9.49
C MET A 63 14.59 8.89 9.05
N GLY A 64 14.59 10.09 8.49
CA GLY A 64 15.80 10.83 8.11
C GLY A 64 16.01 12.07 8.96
N VAL A 65 17.26 12.47 9.15
CA VAL A 65 17.62 13.74 9.79
C VAL A 65 18.38 14.58 8.77
N ASN A 66 17.91 15.80 8.51
CA ASN A 66 18.59 16.68 7.57
C ASN A 66 19.82 17.37 8.22
N ASP A 67 20.60 18.09 7.42
CA ASP A 67 21.82 18.78 7.90
C ASP A 67 21.56 19.82 8.99
N LYS A 68 20.30 20.27 9.15
CA LYS A 68 19.87 21.21 10.20
C LYS A 68 19.40 20.51 11.48
N GLY A 69 19.42 19.17 11.51
CA GLY A 69 18.96 18.39 12.66
C GLY A 69 17.44 18.19 12.70
N HIS A 70 16.68 18.54 11.66
CA HIS A 70 15.23 18.29 11.65
C HIS A 70 14.91 16.90 11.11
N LEU A 71 13.91 16.28 11.74
CA LEU A 71 13.39 14.97 11.36
C LEU A 71 12.48 15.07 10.14
N PHE A 72 12.56 14.10 9.23
CA PHE A 72 11.68 14.00 8.07
C PHE A 72 11.40 12.54 7.68
N TRP A 73 10.35 12.33 6.90
CA TRP A 73 10.01 11.03 6.30
C TRP A 73 10.94 10.74 5.12
N ASP A 74 11.83 9.75 5.29
CA ASP A 74 12.74 9.30 4.23
C ASP A 74 12.14 8.11 3.46
N ALA A 75 11.67 8.36 2.24
CA ALA A 75 11.15 7.31 1.36
C ALA A 75 12.25 6.38 0.80
N THR A 76 13.53 6.72 0.99
CA THR A 76 14.65 5.95 0.43
C THR A 76 15.15 4.82 1.33
N GLY A 77 14.63 4.72 2.56
CA GLY A 77 14.96 3.59 3.45
C GLY A 77 16.36 3.66 4.07
N ARG A 78 17.05 4.80 4.02
CA ARG A 78 18.42 4.92 4.53
C ARG A 78 18.39 4.93 6.06
N GLN A 79 18.92 3.88 6.69
CA GLN A 79 18.97 3.79 8.16
C GLN A 79 19.80 4.94 8.76
N PHE A 80 19.12 5.88 9.42
CA PHE A 80 19.73 6.99 10.16
C PHE A 80 19.58 6.86 11.70
N ALA A 81 19.05 5.72 12.17
CA ALA A 81 18.59 5.52 13.55
C ALA A 81 19.66 5.65 14.65
N GLY A 82 20.96 5.54 14.32
CA GLY A 82 22.04 5.57 15.30
C GLY A 82 22.16 6.87 16.14
N ARG A 83 21.43 7.93 15.77
CA ARG A 83 21.40 9.22 16.50
C ARG A 83 20.06 9.54 17.16
N LEU A 84 19.02 8.72 16.93
CA LEU A 84 17.66 8.94 17.41
C LEU A 84 17.41 8.11 18.67
N ASN A 85 17.00 8.76 19.76
CA ASN A 85 16.81 8.11 21.06
C ASN A 85 15.52 8.55 21.75
N ASN A 86 15.11 7.78 22.76
CA ASN A 86 13.96 8.09 23.63
C ASN A 86 12.68 8.39 22.83
N PRO A 87 12.27 7.48 21.92
CA PRO A 87 11.09 7.69 21.10
C PRO A 87 9.83 7.65 21.97
N ARG A 88 8.89 8.54 21.68
CA ARG A 88 7.57 8.57 22.31
C ARG A 88 6.52 8.90 21.26
N VAL A 89 5.35 8.30 21.37
CA VAL A 89 4.18 8.79 20.63
C VAL A 89 3.44 9.77 21.53
N GLU A 90 3.11 10.92 20.97
CA GLU A 90 2.39 11.99 21.65
C GLU A 90 1.31 12.52 20.70
N GLN A 91 0.20 13.01 21.25
CA GLN A 91 -0.82 13.70 20.46
C GLN A 91 -0.51 15.20 20.42
N LYS A 92 -0.57 15.80 19.23
CA LYS A 92 -0.40 17.25 19.04
C LYS A 92 -1.53 17.83 18.20
N TYR A 93 -1.84 19.09 18.45
CA TYR A 93 -2.81 19.84 17.65
C TYR A 93 -2.10 20.41 16.40
N ILE A 94 -2.43 19.88 15.22
CA ILE A 94 -1.81 20.23 13.94
C ILE A 94 -2.93 20.50 12.94
N ASN A 95 -2.86 21.62 12.21
CA ASN A 95 -3.84 22.00 11.18
C ASN A 95 -5.31 21.88 11.65
N ASN A 96 -5.58 22.32 12.88
CA ASN A 96 -6.92 22.30 13.49
C ASN A 96 -7.49 20.90 13.81
N ALA A 97 -6.64 19.87 13.87
CA ALA A 97 -6.98 18.51 14.25
C ALA A 97 -5.96 17.92 15.24
N ILE A 98 -6.37 16.91 16.02
CA ILE A 98 -5.45 16.12 16.83
C ILE A 98 -4.75 15.12 15.90
N ALA A 99 -3.43 15.02 16.00
CA ALA A 99 -2.64 14.07 15.24
C ALA A 99 -1.64 13.34 16.14
N ASN A 100 -1.44 12.05 15.89
CA ASN A 100 -0.36 11.28 16.49
C ASN A 100 0.96 11.68 15.85
N VAL A 101 1.93 12.02 16.69
CA VAL A 101 3.30 12.29 16.28
C VAL A 101 4.26 11.40 17.05
N ILE A 102 5.32 10.97 16.39
CA ILE A 102 6.48 10.43 17.10
C ILE A 102 7.41 11.59 17.45
N THR A 103 7.84 11.66 18.71
CA THR A 103 8.88 12.57 19.20
C THR A 103 10.14 11.76 19.54
N VAL A 104 11.30 12.18 19.06
CA VAL A 104 12.61 11.56 19.31
C VAL A 104 13.64 12.63 19.69
N ALA A 105 14.60 12.26 20.53
CA ALA A 105 15.77 13.09 20.81
C ALA A 105 16.83 12.89 19.73
N ILE A 106 17.36 13.98 19.17
CA ILE A 106 18.41 13.98 18.16
C ILE A 106 19.69 14.52 18.76
N GLY A 107 20.57 13.61 19.18
CA GLY A 107 21.80 13.97 19.90
C GLY A 107 21.54 14.51 21.31
N VAL A 108 22.60 14.48 22.13
CA VAL A 108 22.58 15.04 23.48
C VAL A 108 23.53 16.24 23.47
N ASP A 109 23.00 17.46 23.49
CA ASP A 109 23.81 18.63 23.79
C ASP A 109 23.88 18.77 25.33
N PRO A 110 25.04 18.53 25.96
CA PRO A 110 25.18 18.60 27.42
C PRO A 110 24.89 19.98 28.02
N LYS A 111 24.76 21.04 27.21
CA LYS A 111 24.45 22.41 27.67
C LYS A 111 23.02 22.88 27.35
N LYS A 112 22.35 22.28 26.35
CA LYS A 112 21.01 22.68 25.89
C LYS A 112 19.89 21.69 26.22
N GLY A 113 20.23 20.49 26.71
CA GLY A 113 19.27 19.41 26.88
C GLY A 113 19.05 18.62 25.59
N GLU A 114 18.09 17.70 25.61
CA GLU A 114 17.73 16.90 24.44
C GLU A 114 17.02 17.77 23.39
N ASP A 115 17.59 17.92 22.19
CA ASP A 115 16.88 18.50 21.06
C ASP A 115 15.84 17.48 20.57
N ARG A 116 14.58 17.72 20.89
CA ARG A 116 13.47 16.81 20.53
C ARG A 116 12.83 17.27 19.24
N GLN A 117 12.86 16.39 18.26
CA GLN A 117 12.21 16.57 16.97
C GLN A 117 11.02 15.61 16.88
N TRP A 118 10.04 15.97 16.04
CA TRP A 118 8.83 15.19 15.89
C TRP A 118 8.45 14.98 14.43
N LEU A 119 7.66 13.95 14.18
CA LEU A 119 7.18 13.57 12.85
C LEU A 119 5.73 13.08 12.94
N GLN A 120 4.86 13.56 12.06
CA GLN A 120 3.45 13.17 12.04
C GLN A 120 3.27 11.76 11.48
N LEU A 121 2.51 10.91 12.19
CA LEU A 121 2.30 9.50 11.87
C LEU A 121 1.05 9.26 11.01
N ASP A 122 -0.08 9.90 11.33
CA ASP A 122 -1.40 9.58 10.73
C ASP A 122 -1.48 9.81 9.22
N GLY A 123 -0.63 10.68 8.67
CA GLY A 123 -0.55 10.90 7.23
C GLY A 123 0.22 9.81 6.47
N ARG A 124 0.86 8.88 7.18
CA ARG A 124 1.84 7.93 6.62
C ARG A 124 1.69 6.51 7.13
N LEU A 125 1.08 6.29 8.30
CA LEU A 125 0.77 4.95 8.81
C LEU A 125 -0.71 4.64 8.59
N ASP A 126 -1.00 3.36 8.40
CA ASP A 126 -2.36 2.84 8.31
C ASP A 126 -2.36 1.35 8.69
N ILE A 127 -3.56 0.80 8.92
CA ILE A 127 -3.76 -0.63 8.95
C ILE A 127 -3.95 -1.09 7.50
N ILE A 128 -3.05 -1.93 7.02
CA ILE A 128 -2.98 -2.34 5.62
C ILE A 128 -3.17 -3.84 5.46
N GLU A 129 -3.67 -4.22 4.30
CA GLU A 129 -3.63 -5.60 3.84
C GLU A 129 -2.27 -5.86 3.16
N ASP A 130 -1.56 -6.88 3.63
CA ASP A 130 -0.27 -7.32 3.11
C ASP A 130 -0.33 -8.79 2.69
N TYR A 131 0.34 -9.13 1.59
CA TYR A 131 0.34 -10.50 1.07
C TYR A 131 1.56 -11.26 1.59
N ASP A 132 1.33 -12.17 2.54
CA ASP A 132 2.40 -13.04 3.04
C ASP A 132 2.67 -14.17 2.04
N VAL A 133 3.81 -14.10 1.37
CA VAL A 133 4.26 -15.06 0.36
C VAL A 133 4.43 -16.47 0.92
N VAL A 134 4.77 -16.60 2.21
CA VAL A 134 5.03 -17.91 2.85
C VAL A 134 3.71 -18.63 3.10
N SER A 135 2.76 -17.96 3.75
CA SER A 135 1.42 -18.54 4.00
C SER A 135 0.50 -18.49 2.77
N ARG A 136 0.85 -17.68 1.75
CA ARG A 136 0.04 -17.41 0.56
C ARG A 136 -1.33 -16.82 0.88
N GLN A 137 -1.42 -16.07 1.97
CA GLN A 137 -2.65 -15.45 2.44
C GLN A 137 -2.42 -13.96 2.65
N PHE A 138 -3.50 -13.19 2.49
CA PHE A 138 -3.52 -11.80 2.93
C PHE A 138 -3.62 -11.77 4.45
N LYS A 139 -2.84 -10.88 5.05
CA LYS A 139 -2.87 -10.58 6.48
C LYS A 139 -3.06 -9.09 6.65
N ILE A 140 -3.58 -8.71 7.81
CA ILE A 140 -3.78 -7.31 8.16
C ILE A 140 -2.69 -6.94 9.15
N ARG A 141 -1.98 -5.85 8.87
CA ARG A 141 -0.83 -5.39 9.66
C ARG A 141 -0.74 -3.87 9.71
N LEU A 142 -0.04 -3.35 10.71
CA LEU A 142 0.40 -1.96 10.72
C LEU A 142 1.48 -1.75 9.64
N GLY A 143 1.30 -0.74 8.81
CA GLY A 143 2.22 -0.45 7.71
C GLY A 143 2.18 0.99 7.24
N LEU A 144 2.91 1.25 6.15
CA LEU A 144 2.82 2.54 5.48
C LEU A 144 1.50 2.63 4.73
N LYS A 145 0.82 3.76 4.89
CA LYS A 145 -0.33 4.14 4.07
C LYS A 145 0.10 4.10 2.60
N PRO A 146 -0.57 3.32 1.75
CA PRO A 146 -0.26 3.30 0.33
C PRO A 146 -0.38 4.72 -0.24
N ASP A 147 0.55 5.11 -1.10
CA ASP A 147 0.43 6.36 -1.82
C ASP A 147 -0.91 6.36 -2.56
N SER A 148 -1.66 7.45 -2.43
CA SER A 148 -3.03 7.59 -2.90
C SER A 148 -3.16 7.63 -4.43
N SER A 149 -2.24 7.03 -5.18
CA SER A 149 -2.49 6.75 -6.60
C SER A 149 -3.60 5.71 -6.67
N LYS A 150 -4.84 6.21 -6.66
CA LYS A 150 -6.10 5.46 -6.70
C LYS A 150 -6.34 4.77 -8.05
N ARG A 151 -5.28 4.51 -8.83
CA ARG A 151 -5.45 3.90 -10.15
C ARG A 151 -5.71 2.41 -9.97
N SER A 152 -6.77 1.92 -10.61
CA SER A 152 -7.08 0.50 -10.65
C SER A 152 -6.26 -0.17 -11.76
N ILE A 153 -5.59 -1.28 -11.45
CA ILE A 153 -4.89 -2.09 -12.45
C ILE A 153 -5.64 -3.42 -12.57
N VAL A 154 -6.20 -3.66 -13.75
CA VAL A 154 -6.91 -4.91 -14.05
C VAL A 154 -6.06 -5.76 -14.99
N LEU A 155 -5.65 -6.93 -14.51
CA LEU A 155 -4.87 -7.89 -15.28
C LEU A 155 -5.75 -9.09 -15.63
N CYS A 156 -6.00 -9.28 -16.92
CA CYS A 156 -6.85 -10.34 -17.44
C CYS A 156 -5.99 -11.38 -18.18
N PHE A 157 -5.77 -12.54 -17.56
CA PHE A 157 -5.08 -13.67 -18.18
C PHE A 157 -6.12 -14.68 -18.66
N ASP A 158 -6.18 -14.93 -19.96
CA ASP A 158 -7.15 -15.88 -20.53
C ASP A 158 -6.66 -17.32 -20.44
N GLY A 159 -7.61 -18.26 -20.41
CA GLY A 159 -7.33 -19.69 -20.29
C GLY A 159 -6.59 -20.26 -21.52
N THR A 160 -5.78 -21.30 -21.29
CA THR A 160 -5.19 -22.10 -22.37
C THR A 160 -6.26 -22.96 -23.02
N SER A 161 -6.30 -22.99 -24.35
CA SER A 161 -7.24 -23.78 -25.19
C SER A 161 -8.50 -23.07 -25.66
N ASN A 162 -8.45 -21.76 -25.93
CA ASN A 162 -9.46 -21.14 -26.81
C ASN A 162 -9.04 -21.17 -28.28
N ARG A 163 -8.48 -22.31 -28.71
CA ARG A 163 -8.41 -22.65 -30.13
C ARG A 163 -9.80 -23.14 -30.54
N PHE A 164 -10.50 -22.36 -31.36
CA PHE A 164 -11.70 -22.76 -32.12
C PHE A 164 -13.07 -22.77 -31.40
N SER A 165 -13.44 -21.70 -30.70
CA SER A 165 -14.87 -21.40 -30.54
C SER A 165 -15.18 -19.97 -30.98
N ASN A 166 -16.27 -19.77 -31.71
CA ASN A 166 -16.78 -18.44 -32.09
C ASN A 166 -17.36 -17.67 -30.89
N GLN A 167 -17.07 -18.08 -29.66
CA GLN A 167 -17.64 -17.55 -28.44
C GLN A 167 -16.55 -16.86 -27.61
N ASN A 168 -16.77 -15.57 -27.33
CA ASN A 168 -15.90 -14.78 -26.46
C ASN A 168 -15.84 -15.43 -25.06
N THR A 169 -14.63 -15.52 -24.51
CA THR A 169 -14.43 -15.98 -23.14
C THR A 169 -15.07 -15.01 -22.15
N ASN A 170 -15.36 -15.47 -20.94
CA ASN A 170 -15.81 -14.58 -19.87
C ASN A 170 -14.75 -13.51 -19.55
N VAL A 171 -13.47 -13.81 -19.78
CA VAL A 171 -12.36 -12.85 -19.64
C VAL A 171 -12.46 -11.74 -20.69
N ILE A 172 -12.70 -12.07 -21.97
CA ILE A 172 -12.89 -11.07 -23.04
C ILE A 172 -14.14 -10.23 -22.75
N LYS A 173 -15.26 -10.86 -22.37
CA LYS A 173 -16.49 -10.13 -22.02
C LYS A 173 -16.28 -9.18 -20.84
N LEU A 174 -15.51 -9.58 -19.83
CA LEU A 174 -15.13 -8.70 -18.73
C LEU A 174 -14.27 -7.54 -19.23
N VAL A 175 -13.24 -7.82 -20.04
CA VAL A 175 -12.35 -6.80 -20.63
C VAL A 175 -13.13 -5.80 -21.48
N GLU A 176 -14.18 -6.21 -22.18
CA GLU A 176 -15.07 -5.33 -22.96
C GLU A 176 -15.85 -4.35 -22.09
N LEU A 177 -16.19 -4.72 -20.85
CA LEU A 177 -16.97 -3.89 -19.93
C LEU A 177 -16.12 -2.90 -19.11
N LEU A 178 -14.80 -3.07 -19.08
CA LEU A 178 -13.90 -2.23 -18.31
C LEU A 178 -13.68 -0.86 -18.95
N LYS A 179 -13.68 0.21 -18.12
CA LYS A 179 -13.33 1.58 -18.54
C LYS A 179 -11.85 1.69 -18.89
N LYS A 180 -11.54 2.23 -20.06
CA LYS A 180 -10.15 2.36 -20.60
C LYS A 180 -9.84 3.77 -21.09
N ASN A 181 -10.75 4.71 -20.85
CA ASN A 181 -10.69 6.07 -21.34
C ASN A 181 -9.72 6.96 -20.54
N ASP A 182 -9.42 6.60 -19.30
CA ASP A 182 -8.50 7.35 -18.44
C ASP A 182 -7.51 6.39 -17.75
N PRO A 183 -6.27 6.31 -18.24
CA PRO A 183 -5.23 5.51 -17.59
C PRO A 183 -4.94 5.95 -16.16
N SER A 184 -5.10 7.24 -15.82
CA SER A 184 -4.84 7.74 -14.46
C SER A 184 -5.79 7.15 -13.43
N GLU A 185 -6.99 6.75 -13.87
CA GLU A 185 -8.01 6.09 -13.05
C GLU A 185 -8.01 4.56 -13.20
N GLN A 186 -7.84 4.03 -14.43
CA GLN A 186 -7.84 2.57 -14.66
C GLN A 186 -6.95 2.14 -15.84
N MET A 187 -6.07 1.17 -15.59
CA MET A 187 -5.33 0.44 -16.62
C MET A 187 -5.85 -0.99 -16.76
N VAL A 188 -6.00 -1.45 -18.00
CA VAL A 188 -6.43 -2.82 -18.30
C VAL A 188 -5.39 -3.49 -19.18
N TYR A 189 -4.87 -4.62 -18.73
CA TYR A 189 -3.98 -5.48 -19.50
C TYR A 189 -4.67 -6.82 -19.79
N TYR A 190 -4.63 -7.28 -21.03
CA TYR A 190 -5.15 -8.58 -21.42
C TYR A 190 -4.04 -9.42 -22.06
N GLN A 191 -3.88 -10.63 -21.56
CA GLN A 191 -3.00 -11.64 -22.11
C GLN A 191 -3.80 -12.82 -22.59
N ALA A 192 -3.68 -13.13 -23.89
CA ALA A 192 -4.25 -14.34 -24.46
C ALA A 192 -3.59 -15.59 -23.85
N GLY A 193 -4.38 -16.66 -23.71
CA GLY A 193 -3.89 -17.93 -23.16
C GLY A 193 -2.73 -18.53 -23.95
N VAL A 194 -1.86 -19.27 -23.26
CA VAL A 194 -0.73 -19.99 -23.87
C VAL A 194 -1.23 -20.97 -24.94
N GLY A 195 -0.61 -20.94 -26.13
CA GLY A 195 -0.98 -21.78 -27.27
C GLY A 195 -2.00 -21.16 -28.24
N THR A 196 -2.53 -19.97 -27.98
CA THR A 196 -3.53 -19.31 -28.87
C THR A 196 -2.89 -18.57 -30.05
N TYR A 197 -1.55 -18.47 -30.08
CA TYR A 197 -0.81 -17.98 -31.25
C TYR A 197 -0.85 -19.03 -32.37
N SER A 198 -1.67 -18.80 -33.40
CA SER A 198 -1.69 -19.62 -34.62
C SER A 198 -1.41 -18.76 -35.85
N HIS A 199 -0.21 -18.96 -36.42
CA HIS A 199 0.25 -18.85 -37.81
C HIS A 199 -0.20 -17.69 -38.75
N PRO A 200 0.74 -17.06 -39.50
CA PRO A 200 0.50 -15.93 -40.40
C PRO A 200 -0.12 -16.36 -41.76
N GLY A 201 -1.29 -17.02 -41.73
CA GLY A 201 -1.83 -17.67 -42.94
C GLY A 201 -3.34 -17.62 -43.17
N PHE A 202 -4.15 -17.09 -42.25
CA PHE A 202 -5.62 -17.01 -42.43
C PHE A 202 -6.11 -15.56 -42.56
N LEU A 203 -5.75 -14.94 -43.69
CA LEU A 203 -6.34 -13.70 -44.18
C LEU A 203 -7.57 -14.03 -45.05
N THR A 204 -8.77 -14.03 -44.48
CA THR A 204 -9.98 -13.73 -45.23
C THR A 204 -10.97 -12.91 -44.39
N GLY A 205 -11.23 -11.67 -44.84
CA GLY A 205 -12.45 -10.92 -44.53
C GLY A 205 -12.42 -9.92 -43.37
N LEU A 206 -12.11 -10.35 -42.14
CA LEU A 206 -12.34 -9.51 -40.93
C LEU A 206 -11.08 -8.95 -40.25
N GLY A 207 -9.88 -9.42 -40.62
CA GLY A 207 -8.62 -9.04 -39.94
C GLY A 207 -8.06 -7.65 -40.30
N SER A 208 -8.48 -7.05 -41.41
CA SER A 208 -7.87 -5.79 -41.90
C SER A 208 -8.27 -4.55 -41.10
N LYS A 209 -9.35 -4.61 -40.30
CA LYS A 209 -9.77 -3.48 -39.45
C LYS A 209 -9.10 -3.47 -38.08
N ILE A 210 -8.75 -4.64 -37.53
CA ILE A 210 -8.09 -4.74 -36.22
C ILE A 210 -6.58 -4.46 -36.37
N ALA A 211 -5.95 -4.91 -37.46
CA ALA A 211 -4.55 -4.58 -37.74
C ALA A 211 -4.32 -3.07 -37.92
N ARG A 212 -5.27 -2.35 -38.56
CA ARG A 212 -5.13 -0.90 -38.78
C ARG A 212 -5.24 -0.08 -37.49
N ILE A 213 -5.99 -0.54 -36.49
CA ILE A 213 -6.08 0.12 -35.18
C ILE A 213 -4.83 -0.19 -34.33
N ALA A 214 -4.23 -1.36 -34.51
CA ALA A 214 -2.97 -1.69 -33.84
C ALA A 214 -1.76 -0.92 -34.43
N ASP A 215 -1.73 -0.69 -35.73
CA ASP A 215 -0.67 0.11 -36.38
C ASP A 215 -0.79 1.63 -36.06
N GLU A 216 -2.01 2.16 -35.86
CA GLU A 216 -2.22 3.56 -35.45
C GLU A 216 -1.91 3.82 -33.96
N ALA A 217 -1.83 2.78 -33.13
CA ALA A 217 -1.52 2.90 -31.70
C ALA A 217 -0.02 2.80 -31.36
N PHE A 218 0.85 2.57 -32.36
CA PHE A 218 2.30 2.40 -32.18
C PHE A 218 3.17 3.27 -33.12
N ALA A 219 2.67 4.43 -33.57
CA ALA A 219 3.46 5.42 -34.31
C ALA A 219 3.68 6.70 -33.48
N TRP A 220 4.76 6.68 -32.67
CA TRP A 220 5.42 7.72 -31.85
C TRP A 220 4.60 8.68 -30.98
#